data_AF-A0A4Q9L666-F1
#
_entry.id   AF-A0A4Q9L666-F1
#
_cell.length_a   1.000
_cell.length_b   1.000
_cell.length_c   1.000
_cell.angle_alpha   90.00
_cell.angle_beta   90.00
_cell.angle_gamma   90.00
#
_symmetry.space_group_name_H-M   'P 1'
#
loop_
_entity.id
_entity.type
_entity.pdbx_description
1 polymer ?
#
loop_
_entity_poly.entity_id
_entity_poly.type
_entity_poly.pdbx_seq_one_letter_code
_entity_poly.pdbx_strand_id
1 'polypeptide(L)'
;MNHFYFIFLLYKIFTTNRNYSVGFIYEISQNRDFFVKKPINEYSKKYLLNEKCVYETLNHPYILGMRSSNFEMNEVSELQFEIYDFDLKVGIDCKCFNDFEKIAILRMLLDVVNYLHANKLVHNNLVLENILIKGKQLKLSNFAFSAFTDQTKERIYENLDTIGFYHNEIVFNSKPEISDDIRNLGCIIEELFQLNNYTSEEKEKSFTLKEAQKLVNKMKNYDLSEMISVEMALKSKIFRFHYGFIRCFCGFPDKKIITHTGIYEKCGNSLSKIFLNKRIDIKCDCICSSSAENKTQKSNTILKQLMSGLSRGCRCCRAEPKNIVVTINGISNCLLDLIYDDLSIVEETYNKFFLLY
;
A
#
# COMPACT_ATOMS: atom_id res chain seq x y z
N MET A 1 -24.21 31.24 -10.91
CA MET A 1 -23.62 31.13 -9.57
C MET A 1 -22.71 29.91 -9.57
N ASN A 2 -21.39 30.11 -9.57
CA ASN A 2 -20.44 29.00 -9.56
C ASN A 2 -20.46 28.38 -8.15
N HIS A 3 -21.02 27.17 -8.04
CA HIS A 3 -20.93 26.38 -6.83
C HIS A 3 -19.49 25.93 -6.65
N PHE A 4 -18.70 26.73 -5.93
CA PHE A 4 -17.42 26.27 -5.40
C PHE A 4 -17.73 25.36 -4.20
N TYR A 5 -17.37 24.09 -4.30
CA TYR A 5 -17.27 23.22 -3.13
C TYR A 5 -15.96 23.56 -2.42
N PHE A 6 -16.05 24.44 -1.42
CA PHE A 6 -14.91 24.71 -0.55
C PHE A 6 -14.89 23.65 0.56
N ILE A 7 -13.81 22.89 0.61
CA ILE A 7 -13.45 22.16 1.83
C ILE A 7 -12.39 23.01 2.54
N PHE A 8 -12.68 23.35 3.79
CA PHE A 8 -11.77 24.10 4.66
C PHE A 8 -11.22 23.15 5.70
N LEU A 9 -9.92 22.91 5.67
CA LEU A 9 -9.23 22.11 6.68
C LEU A 9 -8.38 23.03 7.54
N LEU A 10 -8.60 22.98 8.85
CA LEU A 10 -7.90 23.80 9.83
C LEU A 10 -7.27 22.91 10.90
N TYR A 11 -5.97 23.03 11.05
CA TYR A 11 -5.16 22.38 12.07
C TYR A 11 -4.75 23.42 13.12
N LYS A 12 -5.00 23.12 14.39
CA LYS A 12 -4.51 23.92 15.52
C LYS A 12 -3.19 23.36 16.00
N ILE A 13 -2.18 24.20 16.07
CA ILE A 13 -0.82 23.84 16.48
C ILE A 13 -0.47 24.55 17.80
N PHE A 14 -0.02 23.77 18.77
CA PHE A 14 0.33 24.17 20.12
C PHE A 14 1.82 23.92 20.37
N THR A 15 2.63 24.97 20.41
CA THR A 15 4.04 24.88 20.83
C THR A 15 4.16 25.28 22.29
N THR A 16 5.32 24.99 22.91
CA THR A 16 5.59 25.37 24.32
C THR A 16 5.33 26.85 24.63
N ASN A 17 5.43 27.74 23.63
CA ASN A 17 5.32 29.20 23.81
C ASN A 17 4.31 29.90 22.88
N ARG A 18 3.67 29.21 21.93
CA ARG A 18 2.78 29.84 20.93
C ARG A 18 1.67 28.91 20.44
N ASN A 19 0.52 29.52 20.12
CA ASN A 19 -0.58 28.87 19.41
C ASN A 19 -0.69 29.50 18.02
N TYR A 20 -0.73 28.68 16.99
CA TYR A 20 -1.02 29.12 15.63
C TYR A 20 -1.90 28.12 14.89
N SER A 21 -2.45 28.54 13.76
CA SER A 21 -3.34 27.70 12.95
C SER A 21 -2.76 27.54 11.55
N VAL A 22 -2.72 26.31 11.08
CA VAL A 22 -2.37 25.94 9.72
C VAL A 22 -3.64 25.50 9.04
N GLY A 23 -3.97 26.09 7.89
CA GLY A 23 -5.18 25.73 7.19
C GLY A 23 -5.07 25.87 5.69
N PHE A 24 -5.91 25.11 5.02
CA PHE A 24 -5.91 25.04 3.57
C PHE A 24 -7.34 25.11 3.04
N ILE A 25 -7.47 25.84 1.94
CA ILE A 25 -8.67 25.87 1.11
C ILE A 25 -8.46 24.90 -0.05
N TYR A 26 -9.46 24.06 -0.28
CA TYR A 26 -9.50 23.15 -1.41
C TYR A 26 -10.55 23.62 -2.41
N GLU A 27 -10.14 23.77 -3.66
CA GLU A 27 -11.00 24.20 -4.77
C GLU A 27 -10.92 23.19 -5.91
N ILE A 28 -12.06 22.77 -6.45
CA ILE A 28 -12.10 21.92 -7.64
C ILE A 28 -12.05 22.80 -8.89
N SER A 29 -11.19 22.45 -9.84
CA SER A 29 -11.11 23.11 -11.14
C SER A 29 -12.46 23.08 -11.87
N GLN A 30 -12.75 24.11 -12.68
CA GLN A 30 -14.05 24.23 -13.37
C GLN A 30 -14.37 23.01 -14.25
N ASN A 31 -13.36 22.46 -14.91
CA ASN A 31 -13.50 21.27 -15.75
C ASN A 31 -13.50 19.95 -14.96
N ARG A 32 -13.32 20.01 -13.63
CA ARG A 32 -13.20 18.85 -12.73
C ARG A 32 -12.11 17.87 -13.14
N ASP A 33 -10.97 18.41 -13.55
CA ASP A 33 -9.81 17.58 -13.89
C ASP A 33 -8.84 17.46 -12.72
N PHE A 34 -8.74 18.49 -11.88
CA PHE A 34 -7.87 18.57 -10.71
C PHE A 34 -8.55 19.34 -9.56
N PHE A 35 -8.00 19.20 -8.36
CA PHE A 35 -8.27 20.10 -7.24
C PHE A 35 -7.01 20.87 -6.84
N VAL A 36 -7.20 22.02 -6.21
CA VAL A 36 -6.16 22.97 -5.83
C VAL A 36 -6.16 23.12 -4.32
N LYS A 37 -4.98 23.05 -3.71
CA LYS A 37 -4.76 23.33 -2.28
C LYS A 37 -4.07 24.68 -2.13
N LYS A 38 -4.73 25.61 -1.43
CA LYS A 38 -4.25 26.99 -1.18
C LYS A 38 -4.04 27.23 0.31
N PRO A 39 -2.97 27.93 0.72
CA PRO A 39 -2.71 28.27 2.12
C PRO A 39 -3.58 29.47 2.54
N ILE A 40 -4.10 29.46 3.77
CA ILE A 40 -4.96 30.55 4.27
C ILE A 40 -4.18 31.66 4.99
N ASN A 41 -2.90 31.42 5.28
CA ASN A 41 -2.02 32.35 5.99
C ASN A 41 -0.54 32.01 5.74
N GLU A 42 0.35 32.88 6.22
CA GLU A 42 1.82 32.72 6.08
C GLU A 42 2.38 31.45 6.74
N TYR A 43 1.77 30.98 7.83
CA TYR A 43 2.18 29.69 8.43
C TYR A 43 1.86 28.54 7.48
N SER A 44 0.68 28.55 6.88
CA SER A 44 0.20 27.51 5.97
C SER A 44 1.03 27.45 4.69
N LYS A 45 1.57 28.58 4.21
CA LYS A 45 2.51 28.62 3.09
C LYS A 45 3.76 27.78 3.35
N LYS A 46 4.30 27.81 4.58
CA LYS A 46 5.49 27.00 4.95
C LYS A 46 5.20 25.50 4.86
N TYR A 47 4.04 25.08 5.33
CA TYR A 47 3.61 23.68 5.26
C TYR A 47 3.25 23.25 3.83
N LEU A 48 2.72 24.16 3.00
CA LEU A 48 2.52 23.91 1.58
C LEU A 48 3.85 23.74 0.83
N LEU A 49 4.85 24.56 1.16
CA LEU A 49 6.20 24.42 0.60
C LEU A 49 6.85 23.11 1.04
N ASN A 50 6.69 22.72 2.31
CA ASN A 50 7.16 21.42 2.79
C ASN A 50 6.52 20.27 2.00
N GLU A 51 5.21 20.30 1.83
CA GLU A 51 4.48 19.29 1.05
C GLU A 51 5.03 19.18 -0.37
N LYS A 52 5.22 20.30 -1.06
CA LYS A 52 5.80 20.34 -2.41
C LYS A 52 7.18 19.67 -2.44
N CYS A 53 8.08 20.07 -1.53
CA CYS A 53 9.43 19.53 -1.45
C CYS A 53 9.42 18.02 -1.16
N VAL A 54 8.52 17.56 -0.30
CA VAL A 54 8.35 16.13 -0.02
C VAL A 54 7.88 15.40 -1.28
N TYR A 55 6.83 15.88 -1.96
CA TYR A 55 6.33 15.28 -3.22
C TYR A 55 7.40 15.14 -4.29
N GLU A 56 8.31 16.12 -4.43
CA GLU A 56 9.42 16.07 -5.39
C GLU A 56 10.40 14.90 -5.12
N THR A 57 10.39 14.32 -3.92
CA THR A 57 11.22 13.16 -3.55
C THR A 57 10.51 11.81 -3.71
N LEU A 58 9.19 11.82 -3.92
CA LEU A 58 8.37 10.61 -3.85
C LEU A 58 8.05 10.05 -5.23
N ASN A 59 8.12 8.73 -5.34
CA ASN A 59 7.73 8.00 -6.55
C ASN A 59 7.15 6.64 -6.15
N HIS A 60 5.82 6.58 -5.99
CA HIS A 60 5.12 5.36 -5.62
C HIS A 60 3.69 5.36 -6.20
N PRO A 61 3.17 4.23 -6.71
CA PRO A 61 1.86 4.17 -7.36
C PRO A 61 0.68 4.54 -6.45
N TYR A 62 0.80 4.34 -5.14
CA TYR A 62 -0.25 4.69 -4.16
C TYR A 62 -0.04 6.03 -3.47
N ILE A 63 0.78 6.92 -4.02
CA ILE A 63 0.85 8.33 -3.63
C ILE A 63 -0.02 9.14 -4.59
N LEU A 64 -0.77 10.12 -4.06
CA LEU A 64 -1.62 11.00 -4.85
C LEU A 64 -0.76 11.78 -5.87
N GLY A 65 -1.18 11.80 -7.14
CA GLY A 65 -0.45 12.54 -8.17
C GLY A 65 -0.54 14.06 -8.01
N MET A 66 0.58 14.71 -7.66
CA MET A 66 0.74 16.17 -7.80
C MET A 66 0.99 16.52 -9.27
N ARG A 67 0.13 17.36 -9.84
CA ARG A 67 0.20 17.76 -11.25
C ARG A 67 1.16 18.92 -11.48
N SER A 68 1.09 19.93 -10.62
CA SER A 68 1.86 21.16 -10.76
C SER A 68 1.83 21.96 -9.45
N SER A 69 2.69 22.98 -9.39
CA SER A 69 2.68 24.01 -8.35
C SER A 69 2.74 25.38 -9.01
N ASN A 70 1.97 26.33 -8.51
CA ASN A 70 2.08 27.73 -8.94
C ASN A 70 2.82 28.57 -7.90
N PHE A 71 3.35 29.69 -8.36
CA PHE A 71 4.17 30.58 -7.56
C PHE A 71 3.66 32.02 -7.62
N GLU A 72 3.71 32.71 -6.48
CA GLU A 72 3.54 34.15 -6.36
C GLU A 72 4.75 34.72 -5.64
N MET A 73 5.37 35.78 -6.19
CA MET A 73 6.56 36.41 -5.62
C MET A 73 7.70 35.41 -5.31
N ASN A 74 7.87 34.39 -6.16
CA ASN A 74 8.81 33.25 -5.99
C ASN A 74 8.51 32.30 -4.82
N GLU A 75 7.35 32.41 -4.18
CA GLU A 75 6.88 31.48 -3.16
C GLU A 75 5.75 30.60 -3.71
N VAL A 76 5.61 29.37 -3.20
CA VAL A 76 4.54 28.45 -3.61
C VAL A 76 3.19 29.02 -3.15
N SER A 77 2.32 29.34 -4.10
CA SER A 77 0.99 29.89 -3.82
C SER A 77 -0.10 28.81 -3.79
N GLU A 78 0.04 27.77 -4.60
CA GLU A 78 -0.91 26.65 -4.65
C GLU A 78 -0.28 25.37 -5.19
N LEU A 79 -0.84 24.23 -4.79
CA LEU A 79 -0.53 22.90 -5.33
C LEU A 79 -1.76 22.32 -6.03
N GLN A 80 -1.55 21.72 -7.20
CA GLN A 80 -2.62 21.08 -7.98
C GLN A 80 -2.46 19.57 -7.93
N PHE A 81 -3.55 18.87 -7.64
CA PHE A 81 -3.57 17.42 -7.48
C PHE A 81 -4.64 16.78 -8.37
N GLU A 82 -4.43 15.51 -8.72
CA GLU A 82 -5.45 14.72 -9.40
C GLU A 82 -6.74 14.58 -8.56
N ILE A 83 -7.89 14.44 -9.22
CA ILE A 83 -9.15 14.12 -8.54
C ILE A 83 -9.21 12.64 -8.14
N TYR A 84 -9.87 12.41 -7.01
CA TYR A 84 -10.19 11.15 -6.37
C TYR A 84 -11.71 11.07 -6.15
N ASP A 85 -12.24 9.87 -5.89
CA ASP A 85 -13.68 9.64 -5.78
C ASP A 85 -14.21 10.04 -4.39
N PHE A 86 -13.54 9.57 -3.33
CA PHE A 86 -13.84 9.86 -1.92
C PHE A 86 -12.65 9.48 -1.02
N ASP A 87 -12.64 9.94 0.23
CA ASP A 87 -11.67 9.50 1.24
C ASP A 87 -12.11 8.20 1.96
N LEU A 88 -11.17 7.53 2.61
CA LEU A 88 -11.41 6.23 3.22
C LEU A 88 -12.46 6.30 4.34
N LYS A 89 -12.58 7.44 5.03
CA LYS A 89 -13.59 7.63 6.08
C LYS A 89 -14.99 7.55 5.48
N VAL A 90 -15.24 8.31 4.42
CA VAL A 90 -16.52 8.29 3.68
C VAL A 90 -16.81 6.87 3.18
N GLY A 91 -15.80 6.19 2.61
CA GLY A 91 -15.97 4.82 2.12
C GLY A 91 -16.35 3.81 3.21
N ILE A 92 -15.77 3.93 4.41
CA ILE A 92 -16.12 3.08 5.56
C ILE A 92 -17.55 3.38 6.04
N ASP A 93 -17.90 4.66 6.20
CA ASP A 93 -19.21 5.09 6.68
C ASP A 93 -20.34 4.65 5.73
N CYS A 94 -20.10 4.74 4.43
CA CYS A 94 -21.03 4.29 3.39
C CYS A 94 -20.97 2.77 3.13
N LYS A 95 -20.13 2.01 3.85
CA LYS A 95 -19.95 0.56 3.68
C LYS A 95 -19.61 0.17 2.24
N CYS A 96 -18.77 0.95 1.58
CA CYS A 96 -18.40 0.77 0.18
C CYS A 96 -17.50 -0.46 -0.09
N PHE A 97 -16.96 -1.09 0.96
CA PHE A 97 -15.94 -2.13 0.82
C PHE A 97 -16.37 -3.47 1.42
N ASN A 98 -16.22 -4.53 0.64
CA ASN A 98 -16.24 -5.89 1.16
C ASN A 98 -14.90 -6.29 1.81
N ASP A 99 -14.84 -7.47 2.43
CA ASP A 99 -13.63 -7.92 3.13
C ASP A 99 -12.39 -8.05 2.21
N PHE A 100 -12.57 -8.46 0.96
CA PHE A 100 -11.47 -8.57 0.01
C PHE A 100 -10.91 -7.18 -0.34
N GLU A 101 -11.80 -6.20 -0.57
CA GLU A 101 -11.41 -4.81 -0.83
C GLU A 101 -10.72 -4.17 0.36
N LYS A 102 -11.20 -4.43 1.59
CA LYS A 102 -10.54 -3.97 2.82
C LYS A 102 -9.12 -4.53 2.96
N ILE A 103 -8.93 -5.82 2.66
CA ILE A 103 -7.60 -6.46 2.70
C ILE A 103 -6.69 -5.88 1.59
N ALA A 104 -7.23 -5.61 0.40
CA ALA A 104 -6.49 -4.96 -0.68
C ALA A 104 -6.05 -3.53 -0.29
N ILE A 105 -6.98 -2.73 0.24
CA ILE A 105 -6.73 -1.37 0.76
C ILE A 105 -5.65 -1.41 1.85
N LEU A 106 -5.77 -2.31 2.82
CA LEU A 106 -4.77 -2.49 3.86
C LEU A 106 -3.39 -2.79 3.26
N ARG A 107 -3.31 -3.69 2.28
CA ARG A 107 -2.03 -4.03 1.64
C ARG A 107 -1.42 -2.83 0.94
N MET A 108 -2.19 -2.09 0.14
CA MET A 108 -1.72 -0.87 -0.53
C MET A 108 -1.26 0.21 0.46
N LEU A 109 -1.96 0.37 1.58
CA LEU A 109 -1.61 1.32 2.62
C LEU A 109 -0.28 0.94 3.30
N LEU A 110 -0.13 -0.32 3.72
CA LEU A 110 1.12 -0.78 4.33
C LEU A 110 2.29 -0.68 3.35
N ASP A 111 2.04 -0.96 2.07
CA ASP A 111 3.05 -0.88 1.01
C ASP A 111 3.58 0.55 0.84
N VAL A 112 2.69 1.54 0.70
CA VAL A 112 3.13 2.94 0.58
C VAL A 112 3.80 3.46 1.85
N VAL A 113 3.32 3.10 3.04
CA VAL A 113 3.97 3.53 4.29
C VAL A 113 5.32 2.85 4.48
N ASN A 114 5.46 1.58 4.10
CA ASN A 114 6.76 0.89 4.09
C ASN A 114 7.74 1.59 3.16
N TYR A 115 7.29 2.05 1.98
CA TYR A 115 8.09 2.87 1.09
C TYR A 115 8.54 4.20 1.74
N LEU A 116 7.64 4.92 2.44
CA LEU A 116 8.02 6.15 3.16
C LEU A 116 9.08 5.86 4.22
N HIS A 117 8.86 4.84 5.06
CA HIS A 117 9.77 4.47 6.15
C HIS A 117 11.14 4.01 5.64
N ALA A 118 11.18 3.28 4.52
CA ALA A 118 12.44 2.90 3.87
C ALA A 118 13.23 4.11 3.34
N ASN A 119 12.53 5.17 2.93
CA ASN A 119 13.12 6.46 2.55
C ASN A 119 13.33 7.40 3.74
N LYS A 120 13.20 6.87 4.97
CA LYS A 120 13.44 7.61 6.22
C LYS A 120 12.52 8.82 6.36
N LEU A 121 11.29 8.70 5.84
CA LEU A 121 10.26 9.73 5.85
C LEU A 121 9.09 9.24 6.71
N VAL A 122 8.71 10.04 7.70
CA VAL A 122 7.50 9.83 8.50
C VAL A 122 6.39 10.70 7.95
N HIS A 123 5.18 10.16 7.79
CA HIS A 123 4.05 10.91 7.28
C HIS A 123 3.51 11.91 8.31
N ASN A 124 3.45 11.51 9.59
CA ASN A 124 2.98 12.30 10.75
C ASN A 124 1.50 12.72 10.72
N ASN A 125 0.72 12.26 9.76
CA ASN A 125 -0.70 12.64 9.61
C ASN A 125 -1.49 11.52 8.96
N LEU A 126 -1.21 10.28 9.35
CA LEU A 126 -1.94 9.12 8.87
C LEU A 126 -3.32 9.07 9.55
N VAL A 127 -4.33 9.52 8.82
CA VAL A 127 -5.74 9.49 9.21
C VAL A 127 -6.58 9.07 8.00
N LEU A 128 -7.82 8.64 8.26
CA LEU A 128 -8.71 8.10 7.22
C LEU A 128 -9.00 9.11 6.11
N GLU A 129 -9.10 10.40 6.46
CA GLU A 129 -9.38 11.52 5.56
C GLU A 129 -8.23 11.81 4.58
N ASN A 130 -7.00 11.42 4.93
CA ASN A 130 -5.82 11.58 4.07
C ASN A 130 -5.56 10.37 3.17
N ILE A 131 -6.37 9.33 3.28
CA ILE A 131 -6.30 8.14 2.43
C ILE A 131 -7.44 8.23 1.42
N LEU A 132 -7.10 8.51 0.17
CA LEU A 132 -8.06 8.76 -0.88
C LEU A 132 -8.28 7.49 -1.72
N ILE A 133 -9.47 7.37 -2.30
CA ILE A 133 -9.88 6.23 -3.12
C ILE A 133 -10.15 6.71 -4.54
N LYS A 134 -9.58 5.99 -5.51
CA LYS A 134 -9.79 6.22 -6.93
C LYS A 134 -9.99 4.89 -7.64
N GLY A 135 -11.21 4.60 -8.05
CA GLY A 135 -11.62 3.29 -8.53
C GLY A 135 -11.38 2.22 -7.46
N LYS A 136 -10.43 1.31 -7.72
CA LYS A 136 -10.03 0.23 -6.79
C LYS A 136 -8.69 0.49 -6.10
N GLN A 137 -8.09 1.66 -6.29
CA GLN A 137 -6.77 1.99 -5.79
C GLN A 137 -6.84 3.00 -4.64
N LEU A 138 -5.93 2.82 -3.70
CA LEU A 138 -5.62 3.77 -2.64
C LEU A 138 -4.63 4.83 -3.14
N LYS A 139 -4.80 6.07 -2.69
CA LYS A 139 -3.88 7.19 -2.87
C LYS A 139 -3.65 7.90 -1.53
N LEU A 140 -2.47 7.74 -0.95
CA LEU A 140 -2.06 8.49 0.23
C LEU A 140 -1.75 9.94 -0.14
N SER A 141 -2.19 10.87 0.69
CA SER A 141 -2.15 12.31 0.44
C SER A 141 -1.77 13.10 1.68
N ASN A 142 -1.59 14.42 1.52
CA ASN A 142 -1.37 15.38 2.60
C ASN A 142 -0.03 15.22 3.34
N PHE A 143 1.06 15.46 2.61
CA PHE A 143 2.44 15.38 3.11
C PHE A 143 2.94 16.68 3.76
N ALA A 144 2.03 17.63 4.02
CA ALA A 144 2.36 18.92 4.61
C ALA A 144 3.12 18.80 5.94
N PHE A 145 2.83 17.76 6.73
CA PHE A 145 3.45 17.52 8.04
C PHE A 145 4.54 16.45 8.04
N SER A 146 4.86 15.89 6.87
CA SER A 146 5.86 14.84 6.75
C SER A 146 7.26 15.36 7.03
N ALA A 147 8.10 14.50 7.61
CA ALA A 147 9.44 14.86 8.06
C ALA A 147 10.41 13.68 7.92
N PHE A 148 11.65 13.97 7.57
CA PHE A 148 12.69 12.95 7.46
C PHE A 148 13.32 12.65 8.82
N THR A 149 13.52 11.38 9.16
CA THR A 149 14.06 10.95 10.48
C THR A 149 15.55 11.29 10.67
N ASP A 150 16.28 11.44 9.56
CA ASP A 150 17.74 11.54 9.56
C ASP A 150 18.26 12.98 9.51
N GLN A 151 17.36 13.96 9.50
CA GLN A 151 17.76 15.35 9.36
C GLN A 151 18.29 15.91 10.69
N THR A 152 19.62 15.84 10.84
CA THR A 152 20.44 16.84 11.54
C THR A 152 20.52 18.18 10.79
N LYS A 153 19.78 18.32 9.67
CA LYS A 153 19.71 19.55 8.89
C LYS A 153 18.55 20.39 9.39
N GLU A 154 18.90 21.47 10.09
CA GLU A 154 18.11 22.69 10.21
C GLU A 154 17.53 23.09 8.83
N ARG A 155 16.34 22.59 8.51
CA ARG A 155 15.51 23.12 7.44
C ARG A 155 14.11 23.28 8.00
N ILE A 156 13.74 24.54 8.21
CA ILE A 156 12.42 25.06 8.64
C ILE A 156 12.00 24.71 10.09
N TYR A 157 12.71 23.83 10.80
CA TYR A 157 12.34 23.45 12.17
C TYR A 157 12.90 24.33 13.29
N GLU A 158 13.72 25.36 13.02
CA GLU A 158 14.29 26.23 14.07
C GLU A 158 13.23 26.95 14.94
N ASN A 159 11.94 26.88 14.58
CA ASN A 159 10.83 27.38 15.40
C ASN A 159 9.55 26.52 15.34
N LEU A 160 9.63 25.27 14.86
CA LEU A 160 8.45 24.42 14.70
C LEU A 160 8.66 23.09 15.43
N ASP A 161 8.04 22.98 16.62
CA ASP A 161 7.89 21.70 17.33
C ASP A 161 7.18 20.67 16.39
N THR A 162 7.43 19.36 16.55
CA THR A 162 6.87 18.29 15.69
C THR A 162 5.51 17.74 16.19
N ILE A 163 4.66 17.25 15.28
CA ILE A 163 3.23 16.95 15.46
C ILE A 163 2.98 15.46 15.74
N GLY A 164 2.26 15.12 16.81
CA GLY A 164 1.61 13.83 17.04
C GLY A 164 0.08 13.98 17.12
N PHE A 165 -0.67 12.98 16.62
CA PHE A 165 -2.15 13.02 16.59
C PHE A 165 -2.76 12.13 17.67
N TYR A 166 -3.55 12.72 18.55
CA TYR A 166 -4.58 12.04 19.34
C TYR A 166 -5.87 12.84 19.18
N HIS A 167 -6.80 12.38 18.34
CA HIS A 167 -8.19 12.85 18.23
C HIS A 167 -8.46 14.36 18.51
N ASN A 168 -8.66 15.15 17.45
CA ASN A 168 -9.00 16.60 17.47
C ASN A 168 -7.99 17.54 18.18
N GLU A 169 -6.93 17.02 18.79
CA GLU A 169 -5.88 17.81 19.44
C GLU A 169 -4.51 17.30 18.99
N ILE A 170 -3.70 18.18 18.41
CA ILE A 170 -2.32 17.87 18.01
C ILE A 170 -1.45 18.04 19.26
N VAL A 171 -0.85 16.94 19.74
CA VAL A 171 0.10 16.94 20.86
C VAL A 171 1.51 16.86 20.27
N PHE A 172 2.39 17.78 20.66
CA PHE A 172 3.70 17.92 20.06
C PHE A 172 4.73 17.00 20.74
N ASN A 173 5.29 16.06 19.96
CA ASN A 173 6.52 15.34 20.33
C ASN A 173 7.72 16.08 19.73
N SER A 174 8.88 16.02 20.38
CA SER A 174 10.05 16.79 19.95
C SER A 174 10.76 16.24 18.70
N LYS A 175 10.41 15.04 18.22
CA LYS A 175 11.00 14.39 17.04
C LYS A 175 9.96 13.57 16.27
N PRO A 176 10.02 13.54 14.92
CA PRO A 176 9.17 12.66 14.12
C PRO A 176 9.57 11.21 14.33
N GLU A 177 8.62 10.36 14.71
CA GLU A 177 8.89 8.95 14.97
C GLU A 177 8.10 8.04 14.02
N ILE A 178 8.80 7.06 13.44
CA ILE A 178 8.19 5.95 12.70
C ILE A 178 7.11 5.24 13.55
N SER A 179 7.30 5.23 14.87
CA SER A 179 6.37 4.64 15.84
C SER A 179 4.98 5.31 15.81
N ASP A 180 4.91 6.62 15.54
CA ASP A 180 3.66 7.38 15.47
C ASP A 180 2.82 6.97 14.26
N ASP A 181 3.45 6.85 13.09
CA ASP A 181 2.81 6.32 11.88
C ASP A 181 2.29 4.88 12.11
N ILE A 182 3.07 4.01 12.76
CA ILE A 182 2.66 2.63 13.03
C ILE A 182 1.44 2.57 13.96
N ARG A 183 1.39 3.38 15.03
CA ARG A 183 0.21 3.43 15.91
C ARG A 183 -1.01 3.97 15.17
N ASN A 184 -0.85 4.99 14.35
CA ASN A 184 -1.92 5.54 13.52
C ASN A 184 -2.44 4.52 12.49
N LEU A 185 -1.56 3.73 11.88
CA LEU A 185 -1.96 2.59 11.05
C LEU A 185 -2.81 1.60 11.84
N GLY A 186 -2.45 1.32 13.09
CA GLY A 186 -3.26 0.48 13.99
C GLY A 186 -4.69 1.03 14.17
N CYS A 187 -4.84 2.34 14.38
CA CYS A 187 -6.15 3.00 14.47
C CYS A 187 -6.93 2.92 13.14
N ILE A 188 -6.27 3.14 12.01
CA ILE A 188 -6.88 3.02 10.67
C ILE A 188 -7.38 1.60 10.42
N ILE A 189 -6.61 0.57 10.79
CA ILE A 189 -7.01 -0.84 10.63
C ILE A 189 -8.23 -1.15 11.51
N GLU A 190 -8.24 -0.67 12.75
CA GLU A 190 -9.36 -0.85 13.69
C GLU A 190 -10.67 -0.32 13.11
N GLU A 191 -10.63 0.87 12.51
CA GLU A 191 -11.78 1.50 11.82
C GLU A 191 -12.13 0.82 10.49
N LEU A 192 -11.14 0.48 9.66
CA LEU A 192 -11.35 -0.18 8.36
C LEU A 192 -12.10 -1.51 8.49
N PHE A 193 -11.75 -2.30 9.50
CA PHE A 193 -12.42 -3.56 9.82
C PHE A 193 -13.57 -3.39 10.83
N GLN A 194 -13.84 -2.16 11.28
CA GLN A 194 -14.89 -1.83 12.25
C GLN A 194 -14.84 -2.74 13.48
N LEU A 195 -13.63 -3.00 14.00
CA LEU A 195 -13.42 -4.02 15.03
C LEU A 195 -14.23 -3.73 16.29
N ASN A 196 -14.51 -2.48 16.62
CA ASN A 196 -15.30 -2.09 17.78
C ASN A 196 -16.78 -2.50 17.69
N ASN A 197 -17.28 -2.83 16.48
CA ASN A 197 -18.64 -3.31 16.26
C ASN A 197 -18.81 -4.81 16.55
N TYR A 198 -17.73 -5.52 16.87
CA TYR A 198 -17.73 -6.96 17.10
C TYR A 198 -17.26 -7.30 18.51
N THR A 199 -17.93 -8.24 19.14
CA THR A 199 -17.48 -8.88 20.38
C THR A 199 -16.20 -9.69 20.15
N SER A 200 -15.46 -9.98 21.22
CA SER A 200 -14.26 -10.83 21.15
C SER A 200 -14.55 -12.22 20.58
N GLU A 201 -15.73 -12.79 20.87
CA GLU A 201 -16.12 -14.10 20.35
C GLU A 201 -16.39 -14.06 18.84
N GLU A 202 -17.07 -13.01 18.34
CA GLU A 202 -17.32 -12.83 16.91
C GLU A 202 -16.02 -12.63 16.14
N LYS A 203 -15.09 -11.84 16.71
CA LYS A 203 -13.74 -11.67 16.13
C LYS A 203 -13.01 -13.00 16.02
N GLU A 204 -13.05 -13.84 17.06
CA GLU A 204 -12.37 -15.14 17.07
C GLU A 204 -12.93 -16.13 16.04
N LYS A 205 -14.23 -16.05 15.72
CA LYS A 205 -14.88 -16.89 14.69
C LYS A 205 -14.51 -16.47 13.26
N SER A 206 -14.24 -15.18 13.03
CA SER A 206 -13.83 -14.67 11.71
C SER A 206 -12.30 -14.62 11.58
N PHE A 207 -11.75 -15.40 10.65
CA PHE A 207 -10.30 -15.39 10.38
C PHE A 207 -9.78 -13.97 10.10
N THR A 208 -10.49 -13.19 9.27
CA THR A 208 -10.08 -11.83 8.90
C THR A 208 -10.09 -10.90 10.11
N LEU A 209 -11.18 -10.87 10.89
CA LEU A 209 -11.27 -9.99 12.06
C LEU A 209 -10.26 -10.38 13.13
N LYS A 210 -10.04 -11.68 13.36
CA LYS A 210 -9.01 -12.20 14.27
C LYS A 210 -7.61 -11.75 13.89
N GLU A 211 -7.21 -11.90 12.62
CA GLU A 211 -5.87 -11.50 12.18
C GLU A 211 -5.72 -9.96 12.12
N ALA A 212 -6.78 -9.22 11.80
CA ALA A 212 -6.80 -7.76 11.88
C ALA A 212 -6.59 -7.28 13.33
N GLN A 213 -7.33 -7.83 14.29
CA GLN A 213 -7.19 -7.49 15.71
C GLN A 213 -5.78 -7.78 16.24
N LYS A 214 -5.19 -8.92 15.85
CA LYS A 214 -3.79 -9.23 16.21
C LYS A 214 -2.81 -8.20 15.67
N LEU A 215 -3.01 -7.74 14.43
CA LEU A 215 -2.16 -6.73 13.82
C LEU A 215 -2.30 -5.38 14.54
N VAL A 216 -3.54 -4.96 14.83
CA VAL A 216 -3.83 -3.75 15.63
C VAL A 216 -3.12 -3.79 16.97
N ASN A 217 -3.22 -4.91 17.71
CA ASN A 217 -2.58 -5.05 19.02
C ASN A 217 -1.05 -4.92 18.96
N LYS A 218 -0.43 -5.43 17.89
CA LYS A 218 1.02 -5.32 17.69
C LYS A 218 1.45 -3.91 17.25
N MET A 219 0.64 -3.21 16.46
CA MET A 219 0.94 -1.86 15.99
C MET A 219 0.73 -0.80 17.08
N LYS A 220 -0.29 -0.99 17.94
CA LYS A 220 -0.60 -0.10 19.07
C LYS A 220 0.13 -0.50 20.36
N ASN A 221 1.21 -1.28 20.27
CA ASN A 221 1.98 -1.70 21.44
C ASN A 221 2.75 -0.50 22.03
N TYR A 222 2.71 -0.33 23.36
CA TYR A 222 3.46 0.71 24.05
C TYR A 222 4.95 0.37 24.17
N ASP A 223 5.29 -0.92 24.24
CA ASP A 223 6.67 -1.37 24.16
C ASP A 223 7.15 -1.33 22.71
N LEU A 224 8.02 -0.37 22.41
CA LEU A 224 8.58 -0.15 21.07
C LEU A 224 9.37 -1.36 20.55
N SER A 225 9.93 -2.19 21.44
CA SER A 225 10.69 -3.38 21.04
C SER A 225 9.79 -4.52 20.56
N GLU A 226 8.53 -4.53 21.01
CA GLU A 226 7.49 -5.50 20.65
C GLU A 226 6.52 -4.95 19.58
N MET A 227 6.71 -3.70 19.16
CA MET A 227 5.93 -3.08 18.09
C MET A 227 6.31 -3.68 16.73
N ILE A 228 5.31 -4.08 15.96
CA ILE A 228 5.54 -4.65 14.62
C ILE A 228 5.95 -3.54 13.64
N SER A 229 6.99 -3.80 12.83
CA SER A 229 7.32 -2.93 11.70
C SER A 229 6.32 -3.10 10.55
N VAL A 230 6.21 -2.09 9.68
CA VAL A 230 5.33 -2.16 8.50
C VAL A 230 5.75 -3.30 7.55
N GLU A 231 7.05 -3.50 7.35
CA GLU A 231 7.60 -4.63 6.59
C GLU A 231 7.13 -5.98 7.13
N MET A 232 7.12 -6.16 8.46
CA MET A 232 6.63 -7.40 9.08
C MET A 232 5.11 -7.49 9.05
N ALA A 233 4.40 -6.36 9.08
CA ALA A 233 2.95 -6.33 8.92
C ALA A 233 2.51 -6.79 7.53
N LEU A 234 3.25 -6.43 6.46
CA LEU A 234 3.02 -6.93 5.09
C LEU A 234 3.13 -8.46 4.98
N LYS A 235 3.87 -9.10 5.89
CA LYS A 235 4.05 -10.56 5.98
C LYS A 235 2.99 -11.23 6.86
N SER A 236 1.97 -10.49 7.33
CA SER A 236 0.90 -11.00 8.18
C SER A 236 -0.01 -12.02 7.47
N LYS A 237 -0.56 -12.95 8.25
CA LYS A 237 -1.48 -13.99 7.76
C LYS A 237 -2.81 -13.44 7.26
N ILE A 238 -3.15 -12.19 7.58
CA ILE A 238 -4.35 -11.53 7.03
C ILE A 238 -4.34 -11.55 5.49
N PHE A 239 -3.15 -11.48 4.88
CA PHE A 239 -2.98 -11.52 3.42
C PHE A 239 -2.92 -12.94 2.84
N ARG A 240 -3.18 -14.01 3.61
CA ARG A 240 -3.04 -15.39 3.11
C ARG A 240 -3.83 -15.63 1.81
N PHE A 241 -4.98 -14.97 1.67
CA PHE A 241 -5.86 -15.17 0.51
C PHE A 241 -5.27 -14.57 -0.76
N HIS A 242 -4.48 -13.50 -0.65
CA HIS A 242 -3.72 -12.96 -1.78
C HIS A 242 -2.70 -13.94 -2.33
N TYR A 243 -2.30 -14.96 -1.57
CA TYR A 243 -1.35 -15.97 -2.02
C TYR A 243 -2.01 -17.32 -2.32
N GLY A 244 -3.35 -17.40 -2.26
CA GLY A 244 -4.11 -18.63 -2.49
C GLY A 244 -4.02 -19.17 -3.92
N PHE A 245 -3.69 -18.31 -4.89
CA PHE A 245 -3.49 -18.67 -6.29
C PHE A 245 -2.17 -19.44 -6.53
N ILE A 246 -1.21 -19.35 -5.61
CA ILE A 246 0.11 -19.90 -5.82
C ILE A 246 0.03 -21.42 -5.89
N ARG A 247 0.51 -21.97 -7.00
CA ARG A 247 0.64 -23.41 -7.23
C ARG A 247 1.96 -23.66 -7.94
N CYS A 248 2.55 -24.83 -7.73
CA CYS A 248 3.78 -25.17 -8.44
C CYS A 248 3.48 -25.63 -9.87
N PHE A 249 4.30 -25.12 -10.80
CA PHE A 249 4.28 -25.49 -12.21
C PHE A 249 5.53 -26.25 -12.67
N CYS A 250 6.53 -26.46 -11.80
CA CYS A 250 7.81 -27.10 -12.20
C CYS A 250 7.64 -28.50 -12.80
N GLY A 251 6.61 -29.23 -12.38
CA GLY A 251 6.31 -30.58 -12.89
C GLY A 251 5.56 -30.62 -14.23
N PHE A 252 5.13 -29.49 -14.76
CA PHE A 252 4.44 -29.43 -16.06
C PHE A 252 5.47 -29.54 -17.20
N PRO A 253 5.13 -30.08 -18.37
CA PRO A 253 6.06 -30.12 -19.50
C PRO A 253 6.33 -28.73 -20.05
N ASP A 254 7.53 -28.49 -20.58
CA ASP A 254 7.87 -27.23 -21.25
C ASP A 254 6.93 -26.99 -22.43
N LYS A 255 6.41 -25.77 -22.54
CA LYS A 255 5.40 -25.40 -23.56
C LYS A 255 5.40 -23.91 -23.78
N LYS A 256 5.19 -23.53 -25.03
CA LYS A 256 4.91 -22.16 -25.45
C LYS A 256 3.47 -22.09 -25.97
N ILE A 257 2.68 -21.17 -25.42
CA ILE A 257 1.27 -20.98 -25.76
C ILE A 257 1.08 -19.52 -26.19
N ILE A 258 0.55 -19.31 -27.39
CA ILE A 258 0.25 -17.98 -27.92
C ILE A 258 -1.26 -17.76 -27.81
N THR A 259 -1.67 -16.66 -27.16
CA THR A 259 -3.07 -16.25 -27.05
C THR A 259 -3.23 -14.80 -27.50
N HIS A 260 -4.48 -14.33 -27.63
CA HIS A 260 -4.77 -12.92 -27.85
C HIS A 260 -4.34 -12.01 -26.69
N THR A 261 -4.11 -12.56 -25.49
CA THR A 261 -3.68 -11.82 -24.29
C THR A 261 -2.16 -11.82 -24.09
N GLY A 262 -1.40 -12.49 -24.96
CA GLY A 262 0.05 -12.57 -24.89
C GLY A 262 0.60 -13.99 -25.10
N ILE A 263 1.91 -14.12 -24.90
CA ILE A 263 2.65 -15.37 -25.02
C ILE A 263 2.96 -15.87 -23.61
N TYR A 264 2.63 -17.14 -23.35
CA TYR A 264 2.97 -17.84 -22.12
C TYR A 264 4.04 -18.89 -22.44
N GLU A 265 5.17 -18.83 -21.76
CA GLU A 265 6.28 -19.78 -21.92
C GLU A 265 6.60 -20.42 -20.58
N LYS A 266 6.52 -21.74 -20.51
CA LYS A 266 7.02 -22.51 -19.37
C LYS A 266 8.26 -23.26 -19.82
N CYS A 267 9.36 -23.05 -19.10
CA CYS A 267 10.65 -23.71 -19.30
C CYS A 267 11.24 -24.10 -17.94
N GLY A 268 11.38 -25.40 -17.66
CA GLY A 268 11.91 -25.90 -16.38
C GLY A 268 11.13 -25.41 -15.17
N ASN A 269 11.76 -24.58 -14.33
CA ASN A 269 11.15 -23.95 -13.15
C ASN A 269 10.77 -22.46 -13.36
N SER A 270 10.73 -22.02 -14.62
CA SER A 270 10.36 -20.65 -15.00
C SER A 270 9.05 -20.63 -15.79
N LEU A 271 8.21 -19.65 -15.48
CA LEU A 271 6.96 -19.33 -16.17
C LEU A 271 7.00 -17.86 -16.58
N SER A 272 6.91 -17.58 -17.88
CA SER A 272 6.98 -16.25 -18.44
C SER A 272 5.67 -15.87 -19.13
N LYS A 273 5.22 -14.62 -18.93
CA LYS A 273 4.14 -13.98 -19.71
C LYS A 273 4.71 -12.75 -20.41
N ILE A 274 4.61 -12.73 -21.73
CA ILE A 274 4.99 -11.60 -22.57
C ILE A 274 3.72 -11.03 -23.18
N PHE A 275 3.42 -9.76 -22.90
CA PHE A 275 2.23 -9.10 -23.42
C PHE A 275 2.50 -7.62 -23.61
N LEU A 276 2.04 -7.06 -24.73
CA LEU A 276 2.36 -5.70 -25.14
C LEU A 276 3.88 -5.47 -25.06
N ASN A 277 4.32 -4.47 -24.30
CA ASN A 277 5.73 -4.14 -24.04
C ASN A 277 6.19 -4.58 -22.63
N LYS A 278 5.46 -5.49 -21.97
CA LYS A 278 5.79 -5.99 -20.63
C LYS A 278 6.17 -7.47 -20.69
N ARG A 279 7.14 -7.83 -19.86
CA ARG A 279 7.55 -9.21 -19.61
C ARG A 279 7.53 -9.48 -18.11
N ILE A 280 6.88 -10.58 -17.75
CA ILE A 280 6.81 -11.10 -16.40
C ILE A 280 7.47 -12.47 -16.42
N ASP A 281 8.51 -12.66 -15.62
CA ASP A 281 9.15 -13.95 -15.42
C ASP A 281 8.97 -14.38 -13.97
N ILE A 282 8.33 -15.52 -13.75
CA ILE A 282 8.09 -16.12 -12.44
C ILE A 282 9.00 -17.33 -12.34
N LYS A 283 9.92 -17.31 -11.39
CA LYS A 283 10.84 -18.41 -11.11
C LYS A 283 10.48 -19.06 -9.78
N CYS A 284 10.25 -20.37 -9.81
CA CYS A 284 9.95 -21.15 -8.62
C CYS A 284 11.21 -21.85 -8.12
N ASP A 285 11.63 -21.51 -6.89
CA ASP A 285 12.76 -22.16 -6.22
C ASP A 285 12.26 -23.19 -5.18
N CYS A 286 11.75 -24.31 -5.69
CA CYS A 286 11.25 -25.41 -4.86
C CYS A 286 12.07 -26.68 -5.07
N ILE A 287 11.99 -27.65 -4.15
CA ILE A 287 12.71 -28.93 -4.26
C ILE A 287 12.37 -29.70 -5.56
N CYS A 288 11.24 -29.40 -6.22
CA CYS A 288 10.94 -29.97 -7.53
C CYS A 288 11.83 -29.42 -8.67
N SER A 289 12.44 -28.23 -8.53
CA SER A 289 13.35 -27.67 -9.53
C SER A 289 14.67 -28.42 -9.60
N SER A 290 15.19 -28.88 -8.45
CA SER A 290 16.45 -29.65 -8.38
C SER A 290 16.33 -31.11 -8.83
N SER A 291 15.10 -31.62 -9.01
CA SER A 291 14.84 -32.97 -9.53
C SER A 291 14.51 -33.02 -11.03
N ALA A 292 14.60 -31.87 -11.72
CA ALA A 292 14.33 -31.75 -13.15
C ALA A 292 15.37 -32.44 -14.05
N GLU A 293 16.56 -32.79 -13.53
CA GLU A 293 17.58 -33.53 -14.28
C GLU A 293 17.22 -35.01 -14.54
N ASN A 294 16.10 -35.53 -14.01
CA ASN A 294 15.81 -36.97 -14.07
C ASN A 294 14.35 -37.38 -14.39
N LYS A 295 13.64 -36.68 -15.29
CA LYS A 295 12.30 -37.16 -15.75
C LYS A 295 12.01 -36.93 -17.23
N THR A 296 12.59 -37.76 -18.09
CA THR A 296 12.06 -38.05 -19.44
C THR A 296 10.96 -39.11 -19.47
N GLN A 297 10.64 -39.77 -18.34
CA GLN A 297 9.55 -40.75 -18.28
C GLN A 297 8.88 -40.74 -16.91
N LYS A 298 7.70 -40.12 -16.79
CA LYS A 298 6.65 -40.50 -15.82
C LYS A 298 5.30 -39.86 -16.16
N SER A 299 4.65 -40.53 -17.11
CA SER A 299 3.22 -40.86 -17.23
C SER A 299 2.14 -39.88 -16.75
N ASN A 300 1.07 -39.83 -17.55
CA ASN A 300 -0.27 -39.28 -17.32
C ASN A 300 -0.86 -39.43 -15.91
N THR A 301 -0.31 -40.29 -15.05
CA THR A 301 -0.65 -40.45 -13.64
C THR A 301 -0.26 -39.25 -12.77
N ILE A 302 0.88 -38.59 -13.06
CA ILE A 302 1.29 -37.35 -12.34
C ILE A 302 0.40 -36.18 -12.73
N LEU A 303 0.06 -36.05 -14.01
CA LEU A 303 -0.91 -35.08 -14.51
C LEU A 303 -2.30 -35.32 -13.88
N LYS A 304 -2.78 -36.56 -13.79
CA LYS A 304 -4.02 -36.88 -13.08
C LYS A 304 -3.96 -36.54 -11.57
N GLN A 305 -2.82 -36.75 -10.91
CA GLN A 305 -2.64 -36.35 -9.50
C GLN A 305 -2.57 -34.82 -9.32
N LEU A 306 -1.93 -34.09 -10.22
CA LEU A 306 -1.87 -32.62 -10.24
C LEU A 306 -3.25 -32.00 -10.50
N MET A 307 -4.02 -32.58 -11.42
CA MET A 307 -5.40 -32.15 -11.71
C MET A 307 -6.38 -32.50 -10.58
N SER A 308 -6.22 -33.66 -9.93
CA SER A 308 -7.00 -33.98 -8.72
C SER A 308 -6.63 -33.12 -7.49
N GLY A 309 -5.47 -32.44 -7.56
CA GLY A 309 -4.92 -31.56 -6.53
C GLY A 309 -5.28 -30.08 -6.68
N LEU A 310 -6.15 -29.72 -7.62
CA LEU A 310 -6.67 -28.35 -7.79
C LEU A 310 -7.33 -27.79 -6.51
N SER A 311 -7.67 -28.64 -5.53
CA SER A 311 -8.21 -28.26 -4.22
C SER A 311 -7.24 -28.39 -3.03
N ARG A 312 -6.06 -29.01 -3.20
CA ARG A 312 -5.17 -29.36 -2.04
C ARG A 312 -3.71 -28.92 -2.16
N GLY A 313 -3.32 -28.21 -3.21
CA GLY A 313 -1.93 -27.79 -3.41
C GLY A 313 -1.01 -28.98 -3.69
N CYS A 314 0.10 -28.73 -4.37
CA CYS A 314 1.09 -29.78 -4.61
C CYS A 314 1.76 -30.18 -3.28
N ARG A 315 1.64 -31.45 -2.88
CA ARG A 315 2.27 -31.97 -1.63
C ARG A 315 3.80 -31.85 -1.61
N CYS A 316 4.44 -31.71 -2.77
CA CYS A 316 5.89 -31.65 -2.91
C CYS A 316 6.46 -30.25 -2.66
N CYS A 317 5.63 -29.22 -2.72
CA CYS A 317 6.03 -27.83 -2.59
C CYS A 317 4.88 -27.09 -1.92
N ARG A 318 5.06 -26.69 -0.66
CA ARG A 318 4.14 -25.75 0.00
C ARG A 318 4.19 -24.34 -0.62
N ALA A 319 4.65 -24.23 -1.88
CA ALA A 319 4.92 -23.06 -2.70
C ALA A 319 4.90 -21.78 -1.86
N GLU A 320 5.87 -21.68 -0.96
CA GLU A 320 5.88 -20.57 -0.03
C GLU A 320 6.17 -19.31 -0.85
N PRO A 321 5.38 -18.24 -0.71
CA PRO A 321 5.58 -17.00 -1.45
C PRO A 321 7.04 -16.54 -1.45
N LYS A 322 7.75 -16.76 -0.33
CA LYS A 322 9.16 -16.41 -0.15
C LYS A 322 10.14 -17.08 -1.13
N ASN A 323 9.76 -18.23 -1.70
CA ASN A 323 10.58 -19.04 -2.62
C ASN A 323 10.22 -18.78 -4.09
N ILE A 324 9.42 -17.75 -4.37
CA ILE A 324 9.03 -17.36 -5.72
C ILE A 324 9.67 -16.00 -6.00
N VAL A 325 10.51 -15.98 -7.02
CA VAL A 325 11.11 -14.74 -7.52
C VAL A 325 10.33 -14.32 -8.74
N VAL A 326 9.86 -13.08 -8.75
CA VAL A 326 9.16 -12.48 -9.87
C VAL A 326 10.00 -11.35 -10.43
N THR A 327 10.22 -11.38 -11.74
CA THR A 327 10.89 -10.31 -12.47
C THR A 327 9.88 -9.62 -13.37
N ILE A 328 9.66 -8.33 -13.16
CA ILE A 328 8.76 -7.50 -13.97
C ILE A 328 9.61 -6.38 -14.58
N ASN A 329 9.63 -6.30 -15.91
CA ASN A 329 10.41 -5.30 -16.65
C ASN A 329 11.90 -5.21 -16.21
N GLY A 330 12.49 -6.34 -15.85
CA GLY A 330 13.90 -6.44 -15.44
C GLY A 330 14.18 -6.22 -13.95
N ILE A 331 13.18 -5.86 -13.14
CA ILE A 331 13.32 -5.74 -11.69
C ILE A 331 12.85 -7.03 -11.02
N SER A 332 13.77 -7.69 -10.32
CA SER A 332 13.49 -8.96 -9.61
C SER A 332 13.21 -8.72 -8.13
N ASN A 333 12.07 -9.23 -7.67
CA ASN A 333 11.67 -9.20 -6.26
C ASN A 333 11.18 -10.58 -5.82
N CYS A 334 11.20 -10.83 -4.51
CA CYS A 334 10.44 -11.93 -3.95
C CYS A 334 8.93 -11.65 -4.11
N LEU A 335 8.10 -12.69 -4.29
CA LEU A 335 6.65 -12.52 -4.39
C LEU A 335 6.04 -11.81 -3.17
N LEU A 336 6.61 -12.02 -1.98
CA LEU A 336 6.17 -11.35 -0.75
C LEU A 336 6.40 -9.84 -0.77
N ASP A 337 7.40 -9.39 -1.54
CA ASP A 337 7.85 -8.00 -1.57
C ASP A 337 7.21 -7.23 -2.74
N LEU A 338 6.35 -7.89 -3.53
CA LEU A 338 5.62 -7.22 -4.60
C LEU A 338 4.52 -6.31 -4.06
N ILE A 339 4.39 -5.14 -4.67
CA ILE A 339 3.24 -4.27 -4.49
C ILE A 339 1.93 -5.00 -4.88
N TYR A 340 0.78 -4.48 -4.43
CA TYR A 340 -0.51 -5.12 -4.69
C TYR A 340 -0.82 -5.32 -6.18
N ASP A 341 -0.65 -4.30 -7.01
CA ASP A 341 -0.90 -4.38 -8.45
C ASP A 341 -0.04 -5.45 -9.13
N ASP A 342 1.26 -5.49 -8.85
CA ASP A 342 2.17 -6.50 -9.40
C ASP A 342 1.77 -7.91 -8.97
N LEU A 343 1.38 -8.10 -7.69
CA LEU A 343 0.87 -9.39 -7.23
C LEU A 343 -0.41 -9.80 -8.00
N SER A 344 -1.32 -8.86 -8.25
CA SER A 344 -2.56 -9.13 -9.00
C SER A 344 -2.27 -9.57 -10.43
N ILE A 345 -1.29 -8.95 -11.10
CA ILE A 345 -0.87 -9.36 -12.45
C ILE A 345 -0.22 -10.76 -12.42
N VAL A 346 0.55 -11.07 -11.37
CA VAL A 346 1.13 -12.41 -11.18
C VAL A 346 0.03 -13.45 -10.95
N GLU A 347 -0.99 -13.14 -10.15
CA GLU A 347 -2.17 -13.98 -9.95
C GLU A 347 -2.89 -14.29 -11.27
N GLU A 348 -3.17 -13.26 -12.06
CA GLU A 348 -3.80 -13.41 -13.38
C GLU A 348 -2.96 -14.30 -14.31
N THR A 349 -1.64 -14.09 -14.30
CA THR A 349 -0.68 -14.88 -15.08
C THR A 349 -0.74 -16.35 -14.70
N TYR A 350 -0.70 -16.64 -13.40
CA TYR A 350 -0.83 -17.98 -12.84
C TYR A 350 -2.16 -18.64 -13.22
N ASN A 351 -3.27 -17.97 -12.95
CA ASN A 351 -4.61 -18.48 -13.20
C ASN A 351 -4.81 -18.78 -14.69
N LYS A 352 -4.35 -17.88 -15.58
CA LYS A 352 -4.47 -18.10 -17.02
C LYS A 352 -3.58 -19.24 -17.51
N PHE A 353 -2.34 -19.33 -17.02
CA PHE A 353 -1.44 -20.44 -17.35
C PHE A 353 -2.08 -21.80 -17.04
N PHE A 354 -2.63 -21.97 -15.83
CA PHE A 354 -3.26 -23.24 -15.43
C PHE A 354 -4.57 -23.54 -16.16
N LEU A 355 -5.25 -22.54 -16.72
CA LEU A 355 -6.41 -22.76 -17.58
C LEU A 355 -6.02 -23.18 -19.01
N LEU A 356 -4.81 -22.84 -19.46
CA LEU A 356 -4.31 -23.15 -20.82
C LEU A 356 -3.57 -24.51 -20.90
N TYR A 357 -3.20 -25.08 -19.75
CA TYR A 357 -2.61 -26.40 -19.61
C TYR A 357 -3.65 -27.44 -19.22
#